data_AF-A0A9E3XQ48-F1
#
_entry.id   AF-A0A9E3XQ48-F1
#
_cell.length_a   1.000
_cell.length_b   1.000
_cell.length_c   1.000
_cell.angle_alpha   90.00
_cell.angle_beta   90.00
_cell.angle_gamma   90.00
#
_symmetry.space_group_name_H-M   'P 1'
#
loop_
_entity.id
_entity.type
_entity.pdbx_description
1 polymer ?
#
loop_
_entity_poly.entity_id
_entity_poly.type
_entity_poly.pdbx_seq_one_letter_code
_entity_poly.pdbx_strand_id
1 'polypeptide(L)'
;MLRSPRATRSLRSTRMLTTSIVVIAIIVSASGTAWAARRINGAIVKPRSIPGNRLKPRAVGPIELRNFAVSAPKLRTHAVTAPKLATGAVDARVLADGSVGSTELADAGVQAADLATGAADSRVVADGSLTRTDIAGGVLPIGLVGSSS
;
A
#
# COMPACT_ATOMS: atom_id res chain seq x y z
N MET A 1 76.99 6.34 58.25
CA MET A 1 77.05 6.87 56.87
C MET A 1 75.90 6.26 56.06
N LEU A 2 74.93 7.09 55.67
CA LEU A 2 73.71 6.69 54.96
C LEU A 2 74.00 6.43 53.47
N ARG A 3 73.51 5.31 52.93
CA ARG A 3 73.21 5.20 51.49
C ARG A 3 72.04 4.25 51.28
N SER A 4 70.84 4.81 51.07
CA SER A 4 69.66 4.04 50.66
C SER A 4 69.71 3.73 49.16
N PRO A 5 69.30 2.53 48.72
CA PRO A 5 69.17 2.21 47.31
C PRO A 5 67.91 2.86 46.70
N ARG A 6 68.08 3.45 45.52
CA ARG A 6 67.06 4.19 44.75
C ARG A 6 65.97 3.26 44.21
N ALA A 7 64.74 3.74 44.32
CA ALA A 7 63.51 3.10 43.86
C ALA A 7 63.49 2.82 42.34
N THR A 8 63.24 1.57 41.96
CA THR A 8 62.85 1.17 40.60
C THR A 8 61.57 0.34 40.65
N ARG A 9 60.45 0.96 41.02
CA ARG A 9 59.15 0.28 41.04
C ARG A 9 58.00 1.23 40.71
N SER A 10 57.74 1.51 39.43
CA SER A 10 56.40 1.97 39.03
C SER A 10 56.04 1.86 37.54
N LEU A 11 57.00 1.77 36.60
CA LEU A 11 56.67 1.83 35.16
C LEU A 11 55.90 0.60 34.60
N ARG A 12 55.91 -0.53 35.31
CA ARG A 12 55.15 -1.74 34.90
C ARG A 12 53.65 -1.65 35.22
N SER A 13 53.28 -0.91 36.26
CA SER A 13 51.89 -0.79 36.73
C SER A 13 51.07 0.10 35.80
N THR A 14 51.62 1.24 35.39
CA THR A 14 50.93 2.19 34.51
C THR A 14 50.69 1.61 33.11
N ARG A 15 51.64 0.83 32.57
CA ARG A 15 51.44 0.13 31.28
C ARG A 15 50.32 -0.91 31.35
N MET A 16 50.21 -1.66 32.44
CA MET A 16 49.12 -2.63 32.63
C MET A 16 47.76 -1.93 32.81
N LEU A 17 47.70 -0.84 33.56
CA LEU A 17 46.47 -0.07 33.78
C LEU A 17 45.94 0.56 32.48
N THR A 18 46.83 1.13 31.67
CA THR A 18 46.47 1.67 30.35
C THR A 18 45.97 0.57 29.41
N THR A 19 46.65 -0.59 29.35
CA THR A 19 46.19 -1.70 28.51
C THR A 19 44.83 -2.24 28.96
N SER A 20 44.59 -2.38 30.26
CA SER A 20 43.28 -2.81 30.78
C SER A 20 42.16 -1.83 30.43
N ILE A 21 42.40 -0.52 30.56
CA ILE A 21 41.41 0.51 30.18
C ILE A 21 41.12 0.43 28.68
N VAL A 22 42.15 0.27 27.83
CA VAL A 22 41.98 0.15 26.38
C VAL A 22 41.17 -1.10 26.02
N VAL A 23 41.44 -2.25 26.65
CA VAL A 23 40.68 -3.48 26.38
C VAL A 23 39.21 -3.33 26.79
N ILE A 24 38.92 -2.75 27.95
CA ILE A 24 37.53 -2.49 28.39
C ILE A 24 36.85 -1.51 27.44
N ALA A 25 37.54 -0.43 27.03
CA ALA A 25 37.00 0.53 26.07
C ALA A 25 36.68 -0.11 24.72
N ILE A 26 37.51 -1.04 24.23
CA ILE A 26 37.27 -1.80 23.00
C ILE A 26 36.03 -2.69 23.16
N ILE A 27 35.88 -3.40 24.29
CA ILE A 27 34.72 -4.26 24.55
C ILE A 27 33.42 -3.44 24.61
N VAL A 28 33.43 -2.32 25.33
CA VAL A 28 32.25 -1.45 25.48
C VAL A 28 31.88 -0.80 24.14
N SER A 29 32.86 -0.29 23.39
CA SER A 29 32.62 0.34 22.09
C SER A 29 32.19 -0.65 21.00
N ALA A 30 32.70 -1.89 21.02
CA ALA A 30 32.29 -2.93 20.09
C ALA A 30 30.89 -3.52 20.41
N SER A 31 30.45 -3.51 21.67
CA SER A 31 29.21 -4.17 22.08
C SER A 31 27.94 -3.34 21.89
N GLY A 32 28.05 -2.02 21.72
CA GLY A 32 26.90 -1.11 21.69
C GLY A 32 25.94 -1.35 20.50
N THR A 33 26.47 -1.65 19.31
CA THR A 33 25.66 -1.86 18.09
C THR A 33 24.87 -3.16 18.14
N ALA A 34 25.50 -4.24 18.63
CA ALA A 34 24.84 -5.54 18.82
C ALA A 34 23.72 -5.46 19.88
N TRP A 35 23.94 -4.70 20.95
CA TRP A 35 22.94 -4.48 21.99
C TRP A 35 21.72 -3.70 21.47
N ALA A 36 21.96 -2.62 20.72
CA ALA A 36 20.88 -1.82 20.12
C ALA A 36 20.02 -2.65 19.14
N ALA A 37 20.66 -3.44 18.27
CA ALA A 37 19.96 -4.25 17.28
C ALA A 37 19.00 -5.28 17.91
N ARG A 38 19.36 -5.87 19.06
CA ARG A 38 18.51 -6.85 19.76
C ARG A 38 17.36 -6.22 20.52
N ARG A 39 17.57 -5.04 21.12
CA ARG A 39 16.57 -4.35 21.95
C ARG A 39 15.55 -3.56 21.14
N ILE A 40 15.94 -2.98 20.01
CA ILE A 40 15.05 -2.21 19.13
C ILE A 40 14.26 -3.17 18.25
N ASN A 41 13.30 -3.88 18.83
CA ASN A 41 12.40 -4.84 18.17
C ASN A 41 10.95 -4.32 18.07
N GLY A 42 10.76 -3.01 18.21
CA GLY A 42 9.45 -2.36 18.26
C GLY A 42 8.79 -2.32 19.65
N ALA A 43 9.10 -3.25 20.56
CA ALA A 43 8.46 -3.29 21.89
C ALA A 43 8.87 -2.09 22.78
N ILE A 44 10.10 -1.62 22.65
CA ILE A 44 10.60 -0.44 23.39
C ILE A 44 10.29 0.89 22.69
N VAL A 45 9.72 0.85 21.48
CA VAL A 45 9.35 2.04 20.71
C VAL A 45 7.95 2.46 21.16
N LYS A 46 7.83 3.67 21.71
CA LYS A 46 6.53 4.17 22.17
C LYS A 46 5.58 4.33 20.97
N PRO A 47 4.27 4.03 21.12
CA PRO A 47 3.31 4.29 20.06
C PRO A 47 3.39 5.74 19.56
N ARG A 48 3.29 5.93 18.25
CA ARG A 48 3.33 7.25 17.58
C ARG A 48 4.64 8.03 17.72
N SER A 49 5.71 7.44 18.28
CA SER A 49 6.98 8.16 18.50
C SER A 49 7.87 8.28 17.25
N ILE A 50 7.48 7.66 16.14
CA ILE A 50 8.22 7.71 14.87
C ILE A 50 7.47 8.67 13.93
N PRO A 51 7.88 9.95 13.85
CA PRO A 51 7.32 10.85 12.85
C PRO A 51 7.75 10.43 11.45
N GLY A 52 6.91 10.72 10.45
CA GLY A 52 7.09 10.22 9.07
C GLY A 52 8.40 10.66 8.40
N ASN A 53 9.02 11.75 8.85
CA ASN A 53 10.31 12.22 8.37
C ASN A 53 11.52 11.41 8.89
N ARG A 54 11.31 10.43 9.77
CA ARG A 54 12.36 9.53 10.29
C ARG A 54 12.53 8.26 9.47
N LEU A 55 11.69 8.06 8.46
CA LEU A 55 11.80 6.92 7.54
C LEU A 55 12.50 7.38 6.26
N LYS A 56 13.55 6.66 5.85
CA LYS A 56 14.15 6.85 4.53
C LYS A 56 13.13 6.45 3.46
N PRO A 57 13.23 6.98 2.23
CA PRO A 57 12.42 6.50 1.11
C PRO A 57 12.53 4.97 0.99
N ARG A 58 11.39 4.30 0.78
CA ARG A 58 11.28 2.83 0.62
C ARG A 58 11.65 2.01 1.88
N ALA A 59 11.72 2.63 3.06
CA ALA A 59 11.98 1.92 4.31
C ALA A 59 10.85 0.99 4.76
N VAL A 60 9.63 1.16 4.22
CA VAL A 60 8.47 0.29 4.45
C VAL A 60 8.14 -0.40 3.14
N GLY A 61 8.29 -1.72 3.10
CA GLY A 61 7.96 -2.56 1.96
C GLY A 61 6.65 -3.34 2.17
N PRO A 62 6.40 -4.36 1.33
CA PRO A 62 5.15 -5.14 1.37
C PRO A 62 4.99 -6.01 2.63
N ILE A 63 6.08 -6.48 3.22
CA ILE A 63 6.03 -7.41 4.36
C ILE A 63 5.90 -6.68 5.70
N GLU A 64 6.25 -5.40 5.73
CA GLU A 64 6.21 -4.54 6.91
C GLU A 64 4.78 -4.05 7.23
N LEU A 65 3.85 -4.16 6.27
CA LEU A 65 2.44 -3.80 6.45
C LEU A 65 1.63 -5.03 6.87
N ARG A 66 1.14 -5.01 8.11
CA ARG A 66 0.17 -6.02 8.57
C ARG A 66 -1.18 -5.84 7.86
N ASN A 67 -2.00 -6.89 7.85
CA ASN A 67 -3.37 -6.82 7.37
C ASN A 67 -4.11 -5.63 8.01
N PHE A 68 -4.81 -4.86 7.18
CA PHE A 68 -5.59 -3.68 7.59
C PHE A 68 -4.76 -2.53 8.20
N ALA A 69 -3.44 -2.51 8.05
CA ALA A 69 -2.60 -1.41 8.54
C ALA A 69 -2.96 -0.06 7.90
N VAL A 70 -3.43 -0.06 6.65
CA VAL A 70 -3.87 1.11 5.90
C VAL A 70 -5.40 1.15 5.88
N SER A 71 -5.98 2.18 6.50
CA SER A 71 -7.43 2.43 6.50
C SER A 71 -7.79 3.56 5.53
N ALA A 72 -9.05 3.65 5.12
CA ALA A 72 -9.52 4.66 4.16
C ALA A 72 -9.07 6.10 4.50
N PRO A 73 -9.14 6.59 5.76
CA PRO A 73 -8.68 7.94 6.09
C PRO A 73 -7.17 8.18 5.91
N LYS A 74 -6.36 7.12 5.79
CA LYS A 74 -4.91 7.21 5.54
C LYS A 74 -4.60 7.33 4.05
N LEU A 75 -5.57 7.08 3.18
CA LEU A 75 -5.43 7.23 1.73
C LEU A 75 -5.90 8.62 1.33
N ARG A 76 -4.95 9.45 0.87
CA ARG A 76 -5.27 10.75 0.27
C ARG A 76 -5.99 10.54 -1.07
N THR A 77 -6.75 11.54 -1.51
CA THR A 77 -7.27 11.62 -2.88
C THR A 77 -6.16 11.32 -3.89
N HIS A 78 -6.47 10.48 -4.88
CA HIS A 78 -5.53 10.00 -5.92
C HIS A 78 -4.34 9.18 -5.39
N ALA A 79 -4.37 8.68 -4.16
CA ALA A 79 -3.32 7.78 -3.66
C ALA A 79 -3.31 6.44 -4.42
N VAL A 80 -4.48 5.93 -4.79
CA VAL A 80 -4.65 4.74 -5.63
C VAL A 80 -5.02 5.21 -7.03
N THR A 81 -4.17 4.91 -8.01
CA THR A 81 -4.37 5.25 -9.43
C THR A 81 -4.55 3.97 -10.24
N ALA A 82 -5.10 4.06 -11.44
CA ALA A 82 -5.38 2.89 -12.28
C ALA A 82 -4.17 1.93 -12.43
N PRO A 83 -2.92 2.40 -12.65
CA PRO A 83 -1.76 1.50 -12.75
C PRO A 83 -1.40 0.74 -11.46
N LYS A 84 -1.95 1.15 -10.30
CA LYS A 84 -1.73 0.47 -9.01
C LYS A 84 -2.75 -0.63 -8.74
N LEU A 85 -3.81 -0.71 -9.54
CA LEU A 85 -4.83 -1.76 -9.43
C LEU A 85 -4.44 -2.91 -10.35
N ALA A 86 -4.31 -4.11 -9.78
CA ALA A 86 -4.16 -5.31 -10.58
C ALA A 86 -5.46 -5.62 -11.35
N THR A 87 -5.36 -6.36 -12.45
CA THR A 87 -6.52 -6.87 -13.16
C THR A 87 -7.39 -7.69 -12.21
N GLY A 88 -8.68 -7.38 -12.14
CA GLY A 88 -9.63 -8.02 -11.23
C GLY A 88 -9.53 -7.57 -9.76
N ALA A 89 -8.72 -6.55 -9.44
CA ALA A 89 -8.65 -6.02 -8.07
C ALA A 89 -9.95 -5.33 -7.61
N VAL A 90 -10.79 -4.90 -8.55
CA VAL A 90 -12.12 -4.35 -8.31
C VAL A 90 -13.13 -5.34 -8.88
N ASP A 91 -13.87 -5.99 -7.99
CA ASP A 91 -14.99 -6.86 -8.35
C ASP A 91 -16.35 -6.18 -8.06
N ALA A 92 -17.44 -6.84 -8.44
CA ALA A 92 -18.78 -6.30 -8.23
C ALA A 92 -19.16 -6.15 -6.73
N ARG A 93 -18.45 -6.81 -5.81
CA ARG A 93 -18.75 -6.76 -4.37
C ARG A 93 -18.18 -5.52 -3.69
N VAL A 94 -17.15 -4.92 -4.29
CA VAL A 94 -16.51 -3.70 -3.79
C VAL A 94 -17.09 -2.42 -4.40
N LEU A 95 -17.82 -2.53 -5.52
CA LEU A 95 -18.56 -1.42 -6.11
C LEU A 95 -19.86 -1.21 -5.33
N ALA A 96 -20.12 0.03 -4.94
CA ALA A 96 -21.39 0.40 -4.32
C ALA A 96 -22.44 0.65 -5.40
N ASP A 97 -23.72 0.47 -5.05
CA ASP A 97 -24.81 0.77 -5.98
C ASP A 97 -24.73 2.21 -6.49
N GLY A 98 -24.72 2.38 -7.81
CA GLY A 98 -24.60 3.67 -8.48
C GLY A 98 -23.19 4.28 -8.47
N SER A 99 -22.15 3.56 -8.04
CA SER A 99 -20.77 4.08 -8.04
C SER A 99 -20.17 4.24 -9.44
N VAL A 100 -20.75 3.57 -10.44
CA VAL A 100 -20.37 3.68 -11.86
C VAL A 100 -21.49 4.42 -12.57
N GLY A 101 -21.22 5.65 -13.01
CA GLY A 101 -22.13 6.45 -13.81
C GLY A 101 -21.81 6.35 -15.31
N SER A 102 -22.58 7.07 -16.12
CA SER A 102 -22.41 7.09 -17.58
C SER A 102 -21.08 7.70 -18.01
N THR A 103 -20.52 8.64 -17.23
CA THR A 103 -19.22 9.27 -17.52
C THR A 103 -18.04 8.34 -17.30
N GLU A 104 -18.21 7.29 -16.50
CA GLU A 104 -17.17 6.29 -16.24
C GLU A 104 -17.17 5.17 -17.29
N LEU A 105 -18.22 5.09 -18.12
CA LEU A 105 -18.31 4.13 -19.23
C LEU A 105 -17.76 4.77 -20.49
N ALA A 106 -16.80 4.11 -21.14
CA ALA A 106 -16.33 4.52 -22.46
C ALA A 106 -17.43 4.33 -23.50
N ASP A 107 -17.37 5.10 -24.58
CA ASP A 107 -18.27 4.93 -25.73
C ASP A 107 -18.19 3.49 -26.26
N ALA A 108 -19.35 2.86 -26.43
CA ALA A 108 -19.48 1.43 -26.77
C ALA A 108 -18.80 0.45 -25.77
N GLY A 109 -18.55 0.89 -24.54
CA GLY A 109 -17.93 0.09 -23.48
C GLY A 109 -18.82 -1.01 -22.91
N VAL A 110 -20.15 -0.91 -23.11
CA VAL A 110 -21.12 -1.96 -22.76
C VAL A 110 -21.44 -2.75 -24.03
N GLN A 111 -21.09 -4.02 -24.05
CA GLN A 111 -21.39 -4.95 -25.13
C GLN A 111 -22.68 -5.72 -24.86
N ALA A 112 -23.27 -6.32 -25.90
CA ALA A 112 -24.47 -7.14 -25.74
C ALA A 112 -24.27 -8.31 -24.75
N ALA A 113 -23.06 -8.82 -24.61
CA ALA A 113 -22.71 -9.88 -23.66
C ALA A 113 -22.74 -9.41 -22.19
N ASP A 114 -22.64 -8.10 -21.93
CA ASP A 114 -22.66 -7.53 -20.59
C ASP A 114 -24.10 -7.30 -20.07
N LEU A 115 -25.09 -7.38 -20.97
CA LEU A 115 -26.50 -7.18 -20.66
C LEU A 115 -27.19 -8.51 -20.35
N ALA A 116 -27.78 -8.62 -19.16
CA ALA A 116 -28.66 -9.73 -18.85
C ALA A 116 -29.91 -9.72 -19.75
N THR A 117 -30.51 -10.88 -19.99
CA THR A 117 -31.76 -10.97 -20.75
C THR A 117 -32.84 -10.12 -20.08
N GLY A 118 -33.40 -9.17 -20.84
CA GLY A 118 -34.41 -8.23 -20.34
C GLY A 118 -33.85 -7.00 -19.61
N ALA A 119 -32.52 -6.82 -19.54
CA ALA A 119 -31.92 -5.62 -18.95
C ALA A 119 -32.24 -4.35 -19.76
N ALA A 120 -32.42 -4.47 -21.07
CA ALA A 120 -32.88 -3.41 -21.96
C ALA A 120 -34.42 -3.46 -22.11
N ASP A 121 -35.15 -3.13 -21.05
CA ASP A 121 -36.60 -3.03 -21.08
C ASP A 121 -37.10 -1.66 -21.62
N SER A 122 -38.41 -1.49 -21.72
CA SER A 122 -39.02 -0.25 -22.23
C SER A 122 -38.76 0.98 -21.37
N ARG A 123 -38.23 0.84 -20.14
CA ARG A 123 -37.91 1.97 -19.27
C ARG A 123 -36.57 2.61 -19.65
N VAL A 124 -35.68 1.86 -20.30
CA VAL A 124 -34.35 2.34 -20.70
C VAL A 124 -34.26 2.68 -22.19
N VAL A 125 -35.23 2.21 -23.00
CA VAL A 125 -35.32 2.53 -24.42
C VAL A 125 -36.16 3.79 -24.62
N ALA A 126 -35.60 4.82 -25.24
CA ALA A 126 -36.33 6.04 -25.55
C ALA A 126 -37.33 5.82 -26.71
N ASP A 127 -38.52 6.41 -26.59
CA ASP A 127 -39.56 6.32 -27.63
C ASP A 127 -39.05 6.85 -28.97
N GLY A 128 -39.26 6.07 -30.03
CA GLY A 128 -38.83 6.41 -31.40
C GLY A 128 -37.32 6.29 -31.65
N SER A 129 -36.52 5.87 -30.67
CA SER A 129 -35.06 5.66 -30.87
C SER A 129 -34.73 4.42 -31.71
N LEU A 130 -35.61 3.44 -31.72
CA LEU A 130 -35.46 2.22 -32.52
C LEU A 130 -35.94 2.44 -33.95
N THR A 131 -35.09 2.09 -34.91
CA THR A 131 -35.34 2.16 -36.34
C THR A 131 -35.46 0.75 -36.95
N ARG A 132 -35.81 0.65 -38.23
CA ARG A 132 -35.92 -0.64 -38.93
C ARG A 132 -34.62 -1.45 -38.96
N THR A 133 -33.46 -0.79 -38.86
CA THR A 133 -32.17 -1.48 -38.84
C THR A 133 -31.85 -2.12 -37.50
N ASP A 134 -32.52 -1.69 -36.43
CA ASP A 134 -32.28 -2.18 -35.07
C ASP A 134 -33.11 -3.43 -34.73
N ILE A 135 -34.08 -3.76 -35.59
CA ILE A 135 -35.02 -4.87 -35.40
C ILE A 135 -34.73 -5.97 -36.43
N ALA A 136 -34.45 -7.18 -35.96
CA ALA A 136 -34.30 -8.33 -36.84
C ALA A 136 -35.60 -8.64 -37.61
N GLY A 137 -35.48 -9.00 -38.88
CA GLY A 137 -36.63 -9.30 -39.74
C GLY A 137 -37.51 -10.42 -39.17
N GLY A 138 -38.83 -10.19 -39.13
CA GLY A 138 -39.82 -11.18 -38.65
C GLY A 138 -40.11 -11.15 -37.15
N VAL A 139 -39.47 -10.26 -36.37
CA VAL A 139 -39.74 -10.12 -34.93
C VAL A 139 -41.06 -9.40 -34.65
N LEU A 140 -41.49 -8.51 -35.54
CA LEU A 140 -42.75 -7.77 -35.37
C LEU A 140 -43.94 -8.57 -35.92
N PRO A 141 -45.04 -8.73 -35.14
CA PRO A 141 -46.29 -9.23 -35.69
C PRO A 141 -46.77 -8.31 -36.81
N ILE A 142 -47.35 -8.92 -37.84
CA ILE A 142 -47.72 -8.31 -39.13
C ILE A 142 -48.70 -7.11 -39.01
N GLY A 143 -49.26 -6.86 -37.80
CA GLY A 143 -50.17 -5.74 -37.52
C GLY A 143 -49.57 -4.56 -36.74
N LEU A 144 -48.33 -4.63 -36.25
CA LEU A 144 -47.72 -3.56 -35.44
C LEU A 144 -46.91 -2.56 -36.27
N VAL A 145 -46.54 -2.92 -37.51
CA VAL A 145 -45.94 -1.98 -38.45
C VAL A 145 -47.06 -1.06 -38.91
N GLY A 146 -47.21 0.08 -38.23
CA GLY A 146 -48.19 1.09 -38.59
C GLY A 146 -48.14 1.32 -40.10
N SER A 147 -49.30 1.15 -40.75
CA SER A 147 -49.53 1.60 -42.11
C SER A 147 -49.43 3.12 -42.11
N SER A 148 -48.21 3.65 -42.15
CA SER A 148 -47.97 5.05 -42.46
C SER A 148 -48.18 5.21 -43.96
N SER A 149 -49.39 5.63 -44.33
CA SER A 149 -49.64 6.40 -45.55
C SER A 149 -48.83 7.69 -45.53
#